data_AF-A0A9W6EWS9-F1
#
_entry.id   AF-A0A9W6EWS9-F1
#
_cell.length_a   1.000
_cell.length_b   1.000
_cell.length_c   1.000
_cell.angle_alpha   90.00
_cell.angle_beta   90.00
_cell.angle_gamma   90.00
#
_symmetry.space_group_name_H-M   'P 1'
#
loop_
_entity.id
_entity.type
_entity.pdbx_description
1 polymer ?
#
loop_
_entity_poly.entity_id
_entity_poly.type
_entity_poly.pdbx_seq_one_letter_code
_entity_poly.pdbx_strand_id
1 'polypeptide(L)'
;MKRLLLFLPVFLVFVQGFAQKSTNTCDFMYSFEIKKCDELLSNRDKYATFAWDFSKLNFTDSNVQIEVVPVLDCWNEIHAKDFRDSFKMKIEEAKGEQKVYHIKMMAKCFKYRLVISSGACEKTTEWNYFSFID
;
A
#
# COMPACT_ATOMS: atom_id res chain seq x y z
N MET A 1 18.07 -58.46 -29.30
CA MET A 1 17.31 -57.72 -28.28
C MET A 1 18.00 -56.41 -27.97
N LYS A 2 17.28 -55.29 -28.11
CA LYS A 2 17.27 -54.07 -27.26
C LYS A 2 16.93 -52.87 -28.14
N ARG A 3 15.72 -52.37 -27.92
CA ARG A 3 15.17 -51.11 -28.43
C ARG A 3 15.93 -49.95 -27.77
N LEU A 4 16.20 -48.88 -28.49
CA LEU A 4 16.45 -47.54 -27.92
C LEU A 4 16.20 -46.51 -29.03
N LEU A 5 14.95 -46.07 -29.17
CA LEU A 5 14.42 -44.78 -28.72
C LEU A 5 14.89 -43.60 -29.60
N LEU A 6 13.98 -43.22 -30.51
CA LEU A 6 13.93 -41.96 -31.24
C LEU A 6 14.01 -40.78 -30.26
N PHE A 7 14.99 -39.90 -30.43
CA PHE A 7 15.00 -38.57 -29.82
C PHE A 7 14.72 -37.52 -30.90
N LEU A 8 13.49 -37.01 -30.89
CA LEU A 8 13.07 -35.80 -31.58
C LEU A 8 13.58 -34.59 -30.77
N PRO A 9 14.36 -33.65 -31.33
CA PRO A 9 14.52 -32.35 -30.68
C PRO A 9 13.30 -31.50 -31.01
N VAL A 10 12.46 -31.30 -29.99
CA VAL A 10 11.34 -30.37 -30.00
C VAL A 10 11.87 -28.95 -30.22
N PHE A 11 11.35 -28.32 -31.26
CA PHE A 11 11.59 -26.95 -31.67
C PHE A 11 11.10 -25.99 -30.56
N LEU A 12 12.00 -25.53 -29.69
CA LEU A 12 11.71 -24.48 -28.70
C LEU A 12 11.75 -23.12 -29.39
N VAL A 13 10.61 -22.69 -29.92
CA VAL A 13 10.40 -21.31 -30.35
C VAL A 13 10.33 -20.45 -29.09
N PHE A 14 11.41 -19.73 -28.80
CA PHE A 14 11.39 -18.61 -27.85
C PHE A 14 10.55 -17.48 -28.46
N VAL A 15 9.24 -17.53 -28.26
CA VAL A 15 8.38 -16.37 -28.53
C VAL A 15 8.61 -15.38 -27.38
N GLN A 16 9.57 -14.47 -27.56
CA GLN A 16 9.68 -13.28 -26.72
C GLN A 16 8.49 -12.37 -27.02
N GLY A 17 7.37 -12.63 -26.34
CA GLY A 17 6.26 -11.70 -26.28
C GLY A 17 6.70 -10.49 -25.46
N PHE A 18 7.09 -9.41 -26.14
CA PHE A 18 7.16 -8.09 -25.52
C PHE A 18 5.75 -7.70 -25.11
N ALA A 19 5.40 -7.89 -23.84
CA ALA A 19 4.21 -7.30 -23.26
C ALA A 19 4.36 -5.78 -23.34
N GLN A 20 3.73 -5.15 -24.34
CA GLN A 20 3.54 -3.70 -24.34
C GLN A 20 2.60 -3.38 -23.18
N LYS A 21 3.19 -3.04 -22.03
CA LYS A 21 2.47 -2.48 -20.90
C LYS A 21 1.99 -1.10 -21.34
N SER A 22 0.72 -1.02 -21.76
CA SER A 22 0.03 0.25 -21.97
C SER A 22 0.15 1.06 -20.69
N THR A 23 1.05 2.04 -20.67
CA THR A 23 1.19 3.02 -19.60
C THR A 23 0.11 4.08 -19.79
N ASN A 24 -1.15 3.74 -19.50
CA ASN A 24 -2.08 4.75 -19.01
C ASN A 24 -1.54 5.19 -17.64
N THR A 25 -0.66 6.19 -17.62
CA THR A 25 -0.17 6.77 -16.37
C THR A 25 -1.30 7.55 -15.76
N CYS A 26 -2.03 6.90 -14.85
CA CYS A 26 -2.95 7.51 -13.93
C CYS A 26 -2.17 8.48 -13.04
N ASP A 27 -2.07 9.75 -13.44
CA ASP A 27 -1.40 10.76 -12.66
C ASP A 27 -2.39 11.65 -11.92
N PHE A 28 -2.63 11.27 -10.67
CA PHE A 28 -3.44 12.04 -9.74
C PHE A 28 -2.56 13.02 -8.97
N MET A 29 -2.98 14.29 -8.93
CA MET A 29 -2.39 15.31 -8.06
C MET A 29 -2.99 15.19 -6.66
N TYR A 30 -2.16 14.93 -5.66
CA TYR A 30 -2.57 14.84 -4.26
C TYR A 30 -1.43 15.17 -3.30
N SER A 31 -1.78 15.51 -2.06
CA SER A 31 -0.87 15.51 -0.91
C SER A 31 -1.37 14.52 0.13
N PHE A 32 -0.46 13.71 0.67
CA PHE A 32 -0.75 12.77 1.74
C PHE A 32 0.51 12.58 2.58
N GLU A 33 0.37 12.77 3.89
CA GLU A 33 1.46 12.68 4.84
C GLU A 33 1.00 12.01 6.15
N ILE A 34 1.94 11.39 6.85
CA ILE A 34 1.73 10.92 8.22
C ILE A 34 2.59 11.75 9.16
N LYS A 35 1.95 12.39 10.14
CA LYS A 35 2.62 13.15 11.20
C LYS A 35 2.74 12.29 12.46
N LYS A 36 3.94 12.27 13.03
CA LYS A 36 4.17 11.68 14.36
C LYS A 36 3.44 12.51 15.43
N CYS A 37 2.92 11.84 16.45
CA CYS A 37 2.46 12.52 17.65
C CYS A 37 3.64 13.02 18.49
N ASP A 38 3.36 13.88 19.47
CA ASP A 38 4.35 14.33 20.45
C ASP A 38 4.98 13.13 21.20
N GLU A 39 6.31 13.14 21.32
CA GLU A 39 7.11 12.10 21.98
C GLU A 39 6.82 12.00 23.48
N LEU A 40 6.35 13.09 24.09
CA LEU A 40 6.02 13.17 25.52
C LEU A 40 4.69 12.49 25.87
N LEU A 41 3.89 12.11 24.86
CA LEU A 41 2.65 11.39 25.11
C LEU A 41 2.92 10.05 25.77
N SER A 42 2.03 9.68 26.70
CA SER A 42 2.09 8.36 27.30
C SER A 42 2.06 7.29 26.20
N ASN A 43 2.73 6.17 26.44
CA ASN A 43 2.68 5.05 25.51
C ASN A 43 1.25 4.57 25.26
N ARG A 44 0.22 4.93 26.05
CA ARG A 44 -1.16 4.57 25.73
C ARG A 44 -1.83 5.52 24.76
N ASP A 45 -1.32 6.73 24.67
CA ASP A 45 -1.91 7.83 23.91
C ASP A 45 -1.18 8.10 22.60
N LYS A 46 -0.11 7.36 22.27
CA LYS A 46 0.60 7.51 21.00
C LYS A 46 -0.34 7.28 19.79
N TYR A 47 -0.27 8.16 18.81
CA TYR A 47 -1.04 8.08 17.56
C TYR A 47 -0.25 8.62 16.37
N ALA A 48 -0.68 8.25 15.17
CA ALA A 48 -0.19 8.80 13.93
C ALA A 48 -1.33 9.61 13.31
N THR A 49 -1.05 10.83 12.87
CA THR A 49 -2.06 11.65 12.18
C THR A 49 -1.86 11.48 10.69
N PHE A 50 -2.82 10.83 10.04
CA PHE A 50 -2.92 10.74 8.59
C PHE A 50 -3.54 12.05 8.12
N ALA A 51 -2.82 12.85 7.34
CA ALA A 51 -3.32 14.13 6.82
C ALA A 51 -3.29 14.10 5.29
N TRP A 52 -4.37 14.58 4.66
CA TRP A 52 -4.51 14.56 3.21
C TRP A 52 -5.08 15.85 2.63
N ASP A 53 -4.65 16.14 1.41
CA ASP A 53 -5.26 17.12 0.51
C ASP A 53 -5.43 16.48 -0.87
N PHE A 54 -6.66 16.07 -1.13
CA PHE A 54 -7.17 15.51 -2.39
C PHE A 54 -8.05 16.51 -3.14
N SER A 55 -8.00 17.81 -2.80
CA SER A 55 -8.88 18.83 -3.41
C SER A 55 -8.73 19.00 -4.93
N LYS A 56 -7.67 18.42 -5.51
CA LYS A 56 -7.45 18.36 -6.96
C LYS A 56 -8.08 17.12 -7.62
N LEU A 57 -8.67 16.20 -6.85
CA LEU A 57 -9.41 15.05 -7.33
C LEU A 57 -10.91 15.39 -7.47
N ASN A 58 -11.56 14.82 -8.49
CA ASN A 58 -13.01 14.87 -8.60
C ASN A 58 -13.64 13.72 -7.79
N PHE A 59 -14.07 14.00 -6.57
CA PHE A 59 -14.65 13.01 -5.65
C PHE A 59 -15.98 12.39 -6.12
N THR A 60 -16.69 13.00 -7.07
CA THR A 60 -17.93 12.43 -7.63
C THR A 60 -17.66 11.10 -8.34
N ASP A 61 -16.50 11.00 -8.99
CA ASP A 61 -16.11 9.85 -9.81
C ASP A 61 -14.86 9.16 -9.25
N SER A 62 -14.35 9.60 -8.10
CA SER A 62 -13.12 9.09 -7.50
C SER A 62 -13.37 8.47 -6.15
N ASN A 63 -12.81 7.28 -5.92
CA ASN A 63 -12.74 6.63 -4.63
C ASN A 63 -11.30 6.62 -4.15
N VAL A 64 -11.10 7.19 -2.96
CA VAL A 64 -9.80 7.26 -2.30
C VAL A 64 -9.86 6.44 -1.02
N GLN A 65 -8.91 5.54 -0.85
CA GLN A 65 -8.77 4.71 0.34
C GLN A 65 -7.32 4.66 0.80
N ILE A 66 -7.14 4.65 2.12
CA ILE A 66 -5.85 4.41 2.75
C ILE A 66 -5.89 2.99 3.32
N GLU A 67 -5.00 2.13 2.82
CA GLU A 67 -4.84 0.78 3.34
C GLU A 67 -3.76 0.78 4.41
N VAL A 68 -4.07 0.19 5.56
CA VAL A 68 -3.15 0.09 6.69
C VAL A 68 -3.02 -1.37 7.11
N VAL A 69 -1.78 -1.83 7.23
CA VAL A 69 -1.45 -3.18 7.67
C VAL A 69 -0.58 -3.08 8.92
N PRO A 70 -1.14 -3.38 10.10
CA PRO A 70 -0.35 -3.39 11.33
C PRO A 70 0.72 -4.50 11.29
N VAL A 71 1.92 -4.16 11.72
CA VAL A 71 3.10 -5.04 11.69
C VAL A 71 3.44 -5.45 13.13
N LEU A 72 3.63 -6.75 13.35
CA LEU A 72 4.00 -7.27 14.67
C LEU A 72 5.50 -7.19 14.92
N ASP A 73 6.29 -7.43 13.87
CA ASP A 73 7.74 -7.36 13.89
C ASP A 73 8.27 -6.11 13.18
N CYS A 74 8.51 -5.05 13.97
CA CYS A 74 8.97 -3.76 13.46
C CYS A 74 10.40 -3.76 12.90
N TRP A 75 11.20 -4.81 13.17
CA TRP A 75 12.60 -4.87 12.74
C TRP A 75 12.78 -5.03 11.24
N ASN A 76 11.78 -5.63 10.58
CA ASN A 76 11.82 -5.91 9.15
C ASN A 76 10.96 -4.93 8.34
N GLU A 77 10.46 -3.85 8.96
CA GLU A 77 9.71 -2.76 8.32
C GLU A 77 8.59 -3.26 7.37
N ILE A 78 8.65 -2.89 6.08
CA ILE A 78 7.68 -3.32 5.06
C ILE A 78 7.78 -4.83 4.72
N HIS A 79 8.92 -5.45 5.02
CA HIS A 79 9.27 -6.85 4.76
C HIS A 79 9.03 -7.79 5.95
N ALA A 80 8.33 -7.31 6.98
CA ALA A 80 7.93 -8.15 8.11
C ALA A 80 7.20 -9.42 7.65
N LYS A 81 7.30 -10.48 8.46
CA LYS A 81 6.64 -11.77 8.18
C LYS A 81 5.30 -11.90 8.90
N ASP A 82 5.16 -11.21 10.03
CA ASP A 82 4.01 -11.28 10.90
C ASP A 82 3.21 -9.97 10.89
N PHE A 83 1.96 -10.06 10.47
CA PHE A 83 1.01 -8.95 10.34
C PHE A 83 -0.25 -9.21 11.15
N ARG A 84 -0.98 -8.15 11.50
CA ARG A 84 -2.38 -8.26 11.94
C ARG A 84 -3.35 -7.97 10.80
N ASP A 85 -4.64 -8.11 11.10
CA ASP A 85 -5.73 -7.76 10.20
C ASP A 85 -5.57 -6.34 9.65
N SER A 86 -5.49 -6.26 8.34
CA SER A 86 -5.47 -5.00 7.62
C SER A 86 -6.82 -4.31 7.70
N PHE A 87 -6.81 -2.99 7.70
CA PHE A 87 -8.03 -2.19 7.58
C PHE A 87 -7.88 -1.12 6.50
N LYS A 88 -9.02 -0.61 6.05
CA LYS A 88 -9.09 0.43 5.02
C LYS A 88 -9.84 1.63 5.57
N MET A 89 -9.28 2.82 5.40
CA MET A 89 -9.96 4.08 5.69
C MET A 89 -10.44 4.65 4.37
N LYS A 90 -11.75 4.68 4.17
CA LYS A 90 -12.36 5.34 3.02
C LYS A 90 -12.37 6.84 3.25
N ILE A 91 -11.90 7.61 2.28
CA ILE A 91 -11.83 9.06 2.37
C ILE A 91 -13.03 9.66 1.64
N GLU A 92 -13.86 10.36 2.39
CA GLU A 92 -15.09 10.98 1.88
C GLU A 92 -14.92 12.50 1.70
N GLU A 93 -13.98 13.10 2.43
CA GLU A 93 -13.70 14.53 2.38
C GLU A 93 -12.41 14.82 1.61
N ALA A 94 -12.43 15.88 0.80
CA ALA A 94 -11.30 16.27 -0.03
C ALA A 94 -10.06 16.69 0.77
N LYS A 95 -10.23 17.19 1.98
CA LYS A 95 -9.14 17.50 2.91
C LYS A 95 -9.53 17.00 4.28
N GLY A 96 -8.57 16.55 5.04
CA GLY A 96 -8.86 16.09 6.39
C GLY A 96 -7.65 15.51 7.07
N GLU A 97 -7.89 15.14 8.32
CA GLU A 97 -6.93 14.41 9.11
C GLU A 97 -7.63 13.35 9.97
N GLN A 98 -6.97 12.23 10.18
CA GLN A 98 -7.46 11.15 11.02
C GLN A 98 -6.34 10.60 11.89
N LYS A 99 -6.61 10.52 13.20
CA LYS A 99 -5.69 9.93 14.17
C LYS A 99 -5.87 8.42 14.22
N VAL A 100 -4.78 7.69 14.07
CA VAL A 100 -4.71 6.24 14.18
C VAL A 100 -3.86 5.89 15.38
N TYR A 101 -4.48 5.24 16.37
CA TYR A 101 -3.85 4.90 17.64
C TYR A 101 -3.25 3.50 17.59
N HIS A 102 -2.01 3.34 18.03
CA HIS A 102 -1.31 2.05 18.02
C HIS A 102 -2.03 0.99 18.87
N ILE A 103 -2.66 1.38 19.98
CA ILE A 103 -3.47 0.49 20.82
C ILE A 103 -4.63 -0.12 20.04
N LYS A 104 -5.34 0.69 19.23
CA LYS A 104 -6.47 0.20 18.44
C LYS A 104 -6.03 -0.82 17.40
N MET A 105 -4.82 -0.67 16.87
CA MET A 105 -4.20 -1.60 15.93
C MET A 105 -3.50 -2.77 16.64
N MET A 106 -3.35 -2.73 17.97
CA MET A 106 -2.57 -3.68 18.77
C MET A 106 -1.16 -3.95 18.19
N ALA A 107 -0.54 -2.93 17.62
CA ALA A 107 0.73 -3.03 16.91
C ALA A 107 1.55 -1.74 17.10
N LYS A 108 2.88 -1.88 17.18
CA LYS A 108 3.79 -0.75 17.44
C LYS A 108 4.34 -0.10 16.16
N CYS A 109 4.02 -0.66 15.01
CA CYS A 109 4.36 -0.15 13.69
C CYS A 109 3.33 -0.66 12.69
N PHE A 110 3.29 -0.04 11.52
CA PHE A 110 2.42 -0.44 10.43
C PHE A 110 3.03 -0.02 9.10
N LYS A 111 2.60 -0.71 8.03
CA LYS A 111 2.79 -0.21 6.67
C LYS A 111 1.47 0.31 6.12
N TYR A 112 1.57 1.29 5.24
CA TYR A 112 0.40 1.93 4.66
C TYR A 112 0.63 2.28 3.19
N ARG A 113 -0.45 2.40 2.44
CA ARG A 113 -0.43 2.92 1.08
C ARG A 113 -1.75 3.61 0.73
N LEU A 114 -1.69 4.46 -0.26
CA LEU A 114 -2.85 5.15 -0.81
C LEU A 114 -3.30 4.45 -2.09
N VAL A 115 -4.59 4.23 -2.22
CA VAL A 115 -5.21 3.73 -3.45
C VAL A 115 -6.25 4.76 -3.90
N ILE A 116 -6.08 5.26 -5.12
CA ILE A 116 -6.97 6.21 -5.78
C ILE A 116 -7.52 5.52 -7.02
N SER A 117 -8.83 5.48 -7.14
CA SER A 117 -9.53 4.94 -8.31
C SER A 117 -10.48 5.99 -8.86
N SER A 118 -10.48 6.20 -10.17
CA SER A 118 -11.41 7.10 -10.86
C SER A 118 -11.76 6.51 -12.23
N GLY A 119 -13.01 6.08 -12.39
CA GLY A 119 -13.43 5.34 -13.58
C GLY A 119 -12.56 4.10 -13.86
N ALA A 120 -11.93 4.04 -15.03
CA ALA A 120 -11.02 2.96 -15.43
C ALA A 120 -9.56 3.14 -14.95
N CYS A 121 -9.29 4.21 -14.20
CA CYS A 121 -7.95 4.62 -13.81
C CYS A 121 -7.72 4.32 -12.33
N GLU A 122 -6.74 3.48 -12.01
CA GLU A 122 -6.35 3.15 -10.63
C GLU A 122 -4.87 3.45 -10.43
N LYS A 123 -4.55 4.17 -9.35
CA LYS A 123 -3.19 4.42 -8.87
C LYS A 123 -3.10 3.90 -7.45
N THR A 124 -2.16 2.99 -7.23
CA THR A 124 -1.79 2.49 -5.90
C THR A 124 -0.36 2.91 -5.62
N THR A 125 -0.11 3.57 -4.49
CA THR A 125 1.25 3.93 -4.09
C THR A 125 2.01 2.71 -3.58
N GLU A 126 3.34 2.81 -3.58
CA GLU A 126 4.20 1.88 -2.86
C GLU A 126 3.86 1.86 -1.36
N TRP A 127 4.22 0.75 -0.72
CA TRP A 127 4.12 0.64 0.73
C TRP A 127 5.09 1.58 1.42
N ASN A 128 4.58 2.36 2.35
CA ASN A 128 5.36 3.18 3.27
C ASN A 128 5.29 2.56 4.67
N TYR A 129 6.23 2.91 5.54
CA TYR A 129 6.36 2.36 6.87
C TYR A 129 6.30 3.45 7.94
N PHE A 130 5.67 3.14 9.07
CA PHE A 130 5.62 4.01 10.24
C PHE A 130 5.83 3.18 11.51
N SER A 131 6.66 3.68 12.43
CA SER A 131 6.89 3.10 13.75
C SER A 131 6.55 4.11 14.84
N PHE A 132 5.86 3.63 15.89
CA PHE A 132 5.64 4.37 17.15
C PHE A 132 6.80 4.21 18.14
N ILE A 133 7.69 3.27 17.84
CA ILE A 133 8.95 3.05 18.54
C ILE A 133 9.99 3.87 17.78
N ASP A 134 10.48 4.94 18.40
CA ASP A 134 11.64 5.67 17.90
C ASP A 134 12.93 4.86 18.16
#